data_AF-A0A7Y7ED99-F1
#
_entry.id   AF-A0A7Y7ED99-F1
#
_cell.length_a   1.000
_cell.length_b   1.000
_cell.length_c   1.000
_cell.angle_alpha   90.00
_cell.angle_beta   90.00
_cell.angle_gamma   90.00
#
_symmetry.space_group_name_H-M   'P 1'
#
loop_
_entity.id
_entity.type
_entity.pdbx_description
1 polymer ?
#
loop_
_entity_poly.entity_id
_entity_poly.type
_entity_poly.pdbx_seq_one_letter_code
_entity_poly.pdbx_strand_id
1 'polypeptide(L)'
;MAQNAVDPNREKAIDSLALEKVKDLGKYIKIIGNKSTPYTEATRVMDRAEELFAAGSEMGVSSLAKEEIEYYKVREYFRRLMALNYDKVTIEWYDVHYISDLERQPDGRYVGVVTIYQKFEG
;
A
#
# COMPACT_ATOMS: atom_id res chain seq x y z
N MET A 1 2.14 -30.25 14.78
CA MET A 1 1.03 -30.70 13.90
C MET A 1 -0.07 -29.65 14.09
N ALA A 2 -0.57 -28.90 13.11
CA ALA A 2 -0.69 -29.11 11.69
C ALA A 2 -0.41 -27.81 10.92
N GLN A 3 0.27 -27.94 9.78
CA GLN A 3 0.28 -26.93 8.73
C GLN A 3 -1.16 -26.86 8.19
N ASN A 4 -1.87 -25.76 8.43
CA ASN A 4 -3.09 -25.46 7.70
C ASN A 4 -2.66 -24.97 6.32
N ALA A 5 -2.42 -25.91 5.40
CA ALA A 5 -2.25 -25.58 3.99
C ALA A 5 -3.51 -24.86 3.53
N VAL A 6 -3.38 -23.58 3.25
CA VAL A 6 -4.44 -22.76 2.66
C VAL A 6 -4.91 -23.46 1.39
N ASP A 7 -6.22 -23.66 1.24
CA ASP A 7 -6.82 -24.27 0.05
C ASP A 7 -6.29 -23.53 -1.22
N PRO A 8 -5.76 -24.24 -2.23
CA PRO A 8 -5.18 -23.62 -3.43
C PRO A 8 -6.13 -22.68 -4.18
N ASN A 9 -7.45 -22.89 -4.09
CA ASN A 9 -8.45 -22.00 -4.68
C ASN A 9 -8.65 -20.74 -3.83
N ARG A 10 -8.47 -20.86 -2.51
CA ARG A 10 -8.53 -19.74 -1.57
C ARG A 10 -7.31 -18.85 -1.72
N GLU A 11 -6.12 -19.43 -1.87
CA GLU A 11 -4.86 -18.72 -2.16
C GLU A 11 -5.01 -17.83 -3.41
N LYS A 12 -5.47 -18.39 -4.54
CA LYS A 12 -5.69 -17.64 -5.79
C LYS A 12 -6.70 -16.49 -5.67
N ALA A 13 -7.78 -16.67 -4.89
CA ALA A 13 -8.79 -15.64 -4.69
C ALA A 13 -8.25 -14.50 -3.81
N ILE A 14 -7.46 -14.84 -2.79
CA ILE A 14 -6.75 -13.89 -1.94
C ILE A 14 -5.74 -13.10 -2.77
N ASP A 15 -4.95 -13.79 -3.59
CA ASP A 15 -3.97 -13.17 -4.48
C ASP A 15 -4.61 -12.17 -5.44
N SER A 16 -5.76 -12.55 -6.03
CA SER A 16 -6.49 -11.68 -6.95
C SER A 16 -6.99 -10.41 -6.25
N LEU A 17 -7.57 -10.54 -5.06
CA LEU A 17 -8.09 -9.41 -4.28
C LEU A 17 -6.96 -8.51 -3.76
N ALA A 18 -5.87 -9.10 -3.28
CA ALA A 18 -4.73 -8.34 -2.81
C ALA A 18 -4.06 -7.59 -3.96
N LEU A 19 -3.86 -8.25 -5.11
CA LEU A 19 -3.31 -7.62 -6.30
C LEU A 19 -4.19 -6.46 -6.80
N GLU A 20 -5.51 -6.60 -6.73
CA GLU A 20 -6.44 -5.52 -7.08
C GLU A 20 -6.30 -4.32 -6.14
N LYS A 21 -6.28 -4.55 -4.82
CA LYS A 21 -6.07 -3.48 -3.82
C LYS A 21 -4.72 -2.78 -3.99
N VAL A 22 -3.67 -3.55 -4.29
CA VAL A 22 -2.33 -3.01 -4.55
C VAL A 22 -2.32 -2.16 -5.82
N LYS A 23 -2.98 -2.61 -6.89
CA LYS A 23 -3.13 -1.81 -8.13
C LYS A 23 -3.88 -0.51 -7.86
N ASP A 24 -4.94 -0.54 -7.07
CA ASP A 24 -5.70 0.66 -6.72
C ASP A 24 -4.88 1.62 -5.85
N LEU A 25 -4.15 1.11 -4.86
CA LEU A 25 -3.20 1.91 -4.09
C LEU A 25 -2.20 2.62 -5.00
N GLY A 26 -1.65 1.92 -6.00
CA GLY A 26 -0.72 2.53 -6.96
C GLY A 26 -1.32 3.66 -7.79
N LYS A 27 -2.58 3.53 -8.21
CA LYS A 27 -3.31 4.62 -8.87
C LYS A 27 -3.46 5.83 -7.95
N TYR A 28 -3.82 5.60 -6.69
CA TYR A 28 -3.99 6.67 -5.71
C TYR A 28 -2.69 7.41 -5.42
N ILE A 29 -1.60 6.69 -5.17
CA ILE A 29 -0.30 7.34 -4.91
C ILE A 29 0.15 8.18 -6.10
N LYS A 30 -0.06 7.69 -7.34
CA LYS A 30 0.26 8.44 -8.56
C LYS A 30 -0.51 9.76 -8.64
N ILE A 31 -1.78 9.78 -8.26
CA ILE A 31 -2.61 11.00 -8.25
C ILE A 31 -2.15 11.94 -7.13
N ILE A 32 -1.89 11.40 -5.94
CA ILE A 32 -1.45 12.16 -4.75
C ILE A 32 -0.07 12.81 -4.97
N GLY A 33 0.86 12.10 -5.59
CA GLY A 33 2.23 12.56 -5.83
C GLY A 33 2.40 13.45 -7.06
N ASN A 34 1.36 13.66 -7.87
CA ASN A 34 1.42 14.49 -9.08
C ASN A 34 1.16 15.97 -8.76
N LYS A 35 2.10 16.85 -9.14
CA LYS A 35 2.01 18.30 -8.84
C LYS A 35 0.93 19.04 -9.61
N SER A 36 0.47 18.46 -10.71
CA SER A 36 -0.65 19.00 -11.47
C SER A 36 -2.02 18.64 -10.87
N THR A 37 -2.08 17.73 -9.89
CA THR A 37 -3.33 17.38 -9.21
C THR A 37 -3.73 18.50 -8.25
N PRO A 38 -4.95 19.06 -8.36
CA PRO A 38 -5.46 20.03 -7.41
C PRO A 38 -5.46 19.50 -5.97
N TYR A 39 -5.13 20.36 -5.00
CA TYR A 39 -5.05 19.98 -3.58
C TYR A 39 -6.32 19.32 -3.05
N THR A 40 -7.49 19.82 -3.45
CA THR A 40 -8.80 19.28 -3.06
C THR A 40 -9.03 17.88 -3.63
N GLU A 41 -8.61 17.62 -4.87
CA GLU A 41 -8.68 16.31 -5.50
C GLU A 41 -7.72 15.33 -4.82
N ALA A 42 -6.47 15.73 -4.62
CA ALA A 42 -5.48 14.89 -3.96
C ALA A 42 -5.91 14.52 -2.53
N THR A 43 -6.49 15.46 -1.77
CA THR A 43 -7.03 15.20 -0.43
C THR A 43 -8.17 14.17 -0.47
N ARG A 44 -9.13 14.31 -1.39
CA ARG A 44 -10.21 13.34 -1.58
C ARG A 44 -9.67 11.95 -1.95
N VAL A 45 -8.61 11.90 -2.75
CA VAL A 45 -7.97 10.64 -3.13
C VAL A 45 -7.21 10.02 -1.95
N MET A 46 -6.59 10.82 -1.08
CA MET A 46 -6.02 10.32 0.18
C MET A 46 -7.06 9.66 1.06
N ASP A 47 -8.26 10.24 1.18
CA ASP A 47 -9.35 9.67 1.98
C ASP A 47 -9.72 8.26 1.46
N ARG A 48 -9.84 8.12 0.13
CA ARG A 48 -10.13 6.81 -0.51
C ARG A 48 -8.99 5.82 -0.37
N ALA A 49 -7.75 6.28 -0.44
CA ALA A 49 -6.59 5.43 -0.27
C ALA A 49 -6.48 4.91 1.17
N GLU A 50 -6.83 5.74 2.17
CA GLU A 50 -6.82 5.36 3.58
C GLU A 50 -7.83 4.25 3.91
N GLU A 51 -8.97 4.20 3.20
CA GLU A 51 -9.97 3.12 3.32
C GLU A 51 -9.41 1.73 2.95
N LEU A 52 -8.31 1.65 2.20
CA LEU A 52 -7.65 0.37 1.88
C LEU A 52 -6.93 -0.25 3.08
N PHE A 53 -6.69 0.51 4.13
CA PHE A 53 -5.87 0.12 5.28
C PHE A 53 -6.72 -0.14 6.52
N ALA A 54 -6.21 -0.98 7.41
CA ALA A 54 -6.81 -1.14 8.73
C ALA A 54 -6.50 0.07 9.61
N ALA A 55 -7.32 0.31 10.62
CA ALA A 55 -7.07 1.38 11.58
C ALA A 55 -5.71 1.17 12.26
N GLY A 56 -4.90 2.23 12.29
CA GLY A 56 -3.57 2.20 12.91
C GLY A 56 -2.44 1.69 12.02
N SER A 57 -2.73 1.24 10.79
CA SER A 57 -1.71 0.81 9.81
C SER A 57 -0.64 1.87 9.54
N GLU A 58 0.55 1.39 9.18
CA GLU A 58 1.74 2.19 8.92
C GLU A 58 2.38 1.83 7.59
N MET A 59 3.08 2.80 7.00
CA MET A 59 3.84 2.67 5.78
C MET A 59 5.33 2.72 6.13
N GLY A 60 6.04 1.61 5.88
CA GLY A 60 7.49 1.57 5.96
C GLY A 60 8.11 2.15 4.68
N VAL A 61 9.05 3.07 4.84
CA VAL A 61 9.78 3.70 3.74
C VAL A 61 11.27 3.55 4.01
N SER A 62 12.00 3.07 3.01
CA SER A 62 13.46 2.98 3.02
C SER A 62 14.03 3.51 1.71
N SER A 63 15.34 3.67 1.64
CA SER A 63 16.05 4.09 0.43
C SER A 63 17.22 3.16 0.17
N LEU A 64 17.68 3.03 -1.08
CA LEU A 64 18.86 2.22 -1.38
C LEU A 64 20.13 2.71 -0.68
N ALA A 65 20.14 3.98 -0.24
CA ALA A 65 21.26 4.59 0.46
C ALA A 65 21.25 4.37 1.98
N LYS A 66 20.16 3.86 2.57
CA LYS A 66 19.99 3.68 4.02
C LYS A 66 19.24 2.39 4.33
N GLU A 67 19.80 1.56 5.20
CA GLU A 67 19.17 0.32 5.67
C GLU A 67 18.00 0.56 6.66
N GLU A 68 17.91 1.77 7.22
CA GLU A 68 16.85 2.12 8.16
C GLU A 68 15.50 2.28 7.47
N ILE A 69 14.47 1.65 8.06
CA ILE A 69 13.08 1.76 7.63
C ILE A 69 12.38 2.77 8.54
N GLU A 70 11.89 3.85 7.96
CA GLU A 70 11.08 4.83 8.66
C GLU A 70 9.59 4.47 8.50
N TYR A 71 8.86 4.41 9.62
CA TYR A 71 7.44 4.08 9.62
C TYR A 71 6.60 5.33 9.82
N TYR A 72 5.60 5.51 8.96
CA TYR A 72 4.68 6.64 8.97
C TYR A 72 3.24 6.17 9.05
N LYS A 73 2.37 6.91 9.75
CA LYS A 73 0.93 6.70 9.59
C LYS A 73 0.56 6.89 8.11
N VAL A 74 -0.38 6.08 7.60
CA VAL A 74 -0.79 6.10 6.18
C VAL A 74 -1.09 7.52 5.69
N ARG A 75 -1.85 8.30 6.48
CA ARG A 75 -2.17 9.70 6.16
C ARG A 75 -0.94 10.59 6.09
N GLU A 76 0.00 10.42 7.01
CA GLU A 76 1.25 11.20 7.04
C GLU A 76 2.12 10.89 5.83
N TYR A 77 2.24 9.62 5.46
CA TYR A 77 2.94 9.18 4.27
C TYR A 77 2.38 9.85 3.00
N PHE A 78 1.06 9.90 2.82
CA PHE A 78 0.45 10.58 1.68
C PHE A 78 0.71 12.09 1.66
N ARG A 79 0.69 12.76 2.81
CA ARG A 79 1.04 14.19 2.91
C ARG A 79 2.50 14.43 2.52
N ARG A 80 3.41 13.54 2.93
CA ARG A 80 4.82 13.60 2.55
C ARG A 80 5.00 13.47 1.04
N LEU A 81 4.33 12.50 0.41
CA LEU A 81 4.34 12.34 -1.06
C LEU A 81 3.92 13.61 -1.80
N MET A 82 2.85 14.26 -1.33
CA MET A 82 2.38 15.53 -1.89
C MET A 82 3.41 16.66 -1.71
N ALA A 83 4.24 16.62 -0.69
CA ALA A 83 5.26 17.63 -0.39
C ALA A 83 6.62 17.40 -1.08
N LEU A 84 6.86 16.23 -1.70
CA LEU A 84 8.14 15.93 -2.36
C LEU A 84 8.43 16.88 -3.54
N ASN A 85 9.69 17.23 -3.78
CA ASN A 85 10.09 18.12 -4.89
C ASN A 85 10.28 17.37 -6.24
N TYR A 86 9.39 16.45 -6.59
CA TYR A 86 9.40 15.76 -7.89
C TYR A 86 8.16 16.13 -8.70
N ASP A 87 8.30 16.39 -9.99
CA ASP A 87 7.18 16.79 -10.87
C ASP A 87 6.12 15.70 -10.96
N LYS A 88 6.57 14.44 -10.94
CA LYS A 88 5.71 13.27 -10.94
C LYS A 88 6.44 12.12 -10.29
N VAL A 89 5.74 11.44 -9.39
CA VAL A 89 6.20 10.16 -8.88
C VAL A 89 5.68 9.06 -9.80
N THR A 90 6.58 8.42 -10.56
CA THR A 90 6.27 7.14 -11.22
C THR A 90 6.62 6.03 -10.24
N ILE A 91 5.60 5.25 -9.87
CA ILE A 91 5.80 4.07 -9.03
C ILE A 91 5.71 2.83 -9.91
N GLU A 92 6.85 2.17 -10.07
CA GLU A 92 6.91 0.85 -10.65
C GLU A 92 6.98 -0.19 -9.52
N TRP A 93 5.98 -1.05 -9.49
CA TRP A 93 5.82 -2.10 -8.48
C TRP A 93 6.55 -3.34 -8.99
N TYR A 94 7.67 -3.70 -8.36
CA TYR A 94 8.54 -4.77 -8.87
C TYR A 94 8.20 -6.14 -8.28
N ASP A 95 7.72 -6.20 -7.04
CA ASP A 95 7.42 -7.46 -6.37
C ASP A 95 6.43 -7.29 -5.21
N VAL A 96 5.51 -8.25 -5.06
CA VAL A 96 4.51 -8.31 -3.98
C VAL A 96 4.77 -9.59 -3.20
N HIS A 97 5.30 -9.44 -1.99
CA HIS A 97 5.54 -10.55 -1.07
C HIS A 97 4.44 -10.60 -0.02
N TYR A 98 3.74 -11.73 0.05
CA TYR A 98 2.77 -12.00 1.12
C TYR A 98 3.51 -12.43 2.38
N ILE A 99 3.32 -11.68 3.48
CA ILE A 99 4.05 -11.94 4.73
C ILE A 99 3.22 -12.77 5.71
N SER A 100 1.88 -12.75 5.63
CA SER A 100 1.06 -13.45 6.61
C SER A 100 -0.16 -14.15 6.02
N ASP A 101 -0.58 -15.23 6.69
CA ASP A 101 -1.91 -15.80 6.53
C ASP A 101 -2.99 -14.73 6.81
N LEU A 102 -4.11 -14.81 6.09
CA LEU A 102 -5.25 -13.93 6.33
C LEU A 102 -5.96 -14.33 7.62
N GLU A 103 -5.97 -13.43 8.59
CA GLU A 103 -6.72 -13.60 9.83
C GLU A 103 -8.13 -13.02 9.70
N ARG A 104 -9.13 -13.81 10.10
CA ARG A 104 -10.52 -13.36 10.14
C ARG A 104 -10.75 -12.56 11.42
N GLN A 105 -11.11 -11.29 11.26
CA GLN A 105 -11.47 -10.39 12.35
C GLN A 105 -12.90 -10.68 12.87
N PRO A 106 -13.24 -10.25 14.10
CA PRO A 106 -14.57 -10.42 14.69
C PRO A 106 -15.71 -9.81 13.86
N ASP A 107 -15.41 -8.79 13.05
CA ASP A 107 -16.33 -8.12 12.14
C ASP A 107 -16.54 -8.86 10.79
N GLY A 108 -15.85 -9.98 10.60
CA GLY A 108 -15.92 -10.80 9.39
C GLY A 108 -14.95 -10.40 8.27
N ARG A 109 -14.16 -9.33 8.43
CA ARG A 109 -13.11 -8.96 7.47
C ARG A 109 -11.90 -9.89 7.60
N TYR A 110 -11.18 -10.06 6.51
CA TYR A 110 -9.88 -10.74 6.52
C TYR A 110 -8.76 -9.69 6.45
N VAL A 111 -7.77 -9.81 7.33
CA VAL A 111 -6.62 -8.91 7.43
C VAL A 111 -5.34 -9.72 7.27
N GLY A 112 -4.40 -9.21 6.50
CA GLY A 112 -3.06 -9.79 6.35
C GLY A 112 -2.03 -8.71 6.04
N VAL A 113 -0.76 -9.08 6.15
CA VAL A 113 0.38 -8.21 5.90
C VAL A 113 0.94 -8.52 4.51
N VAL A 114 1.10 -7.48 3.72
CA VAL A 114 1.74 -7.54 2.40
C VAL A 114 2.93 -6.60 2.41
N THR A 115 4.08 -7.11 1.97
CA THR A 115 5.24 -6.27 1.66
C THR A 115 5.31 -6.04 0.17
N ILE A 116 5.52 -4.78 -0.19
CA ILE A 116 5.52 -4.35 -1.58
C ILE A 116 6.78 -3.52 -1.82
N TYR A 117 7.52 -3.87 -2.87
CA TYR A 117 8.68 -3.11 -3.30
C TYR A 117 8.28 -2.08 -4.36
N GLN A 118 8.66 -0.84 -4.11
CA GLN A 118 8.33 0.30 -4.95
C GLN A 118 9.61 0.96 -5.46
N LYS A 119 9.69 1.20 -6.76
CA LYS A 119 10.70 2.09 -7.33
C LYS A 119 10.08 3.46 -7.57
N PHE A 120 10.70 4.48 -7.01
CA PHE A 120 10.33 5.88 -7.24
C PHE A 120 11.22 6.45 -8.34
N GLU A 121 10.60 6.90 -9.43
CA GLU A 121 11.27 7.72 -10.45
C GLU A 121 10.58 9.08 -10.54
N GLY A 122 11.37 10.15 -10.53
CA GLY A 122 10.93 11.53 -10.56
C GLY A 122 11.95 12.44 -11.21
#